data_AF-A0A3M6U2A4-F1
#
_entry.id   AF-A0A3M6U2A4-F1
#
_cell.length_a   1.000
_cell.length_b   1.000
_cell.length_c   1.000
_cell.angle_alpha   90.00
_cell.angle_beta   90.00
_cell.angle_gamma   90.00
#
_symmetry.space_group_name_H-M   'P 1'
#
loop_
_entity.id
_entity.type
_entity.pdbx_description
1 polymer ?
#
loop_
_entity_poly.entity_id
_entity_poly.type
_entity_poly.pdbx_seq_one_letter_code
_entity_poly.pdbx_strand_id
1 'polypeptide(L)'
;MFLLNLLLINLCDFDYLLRTSLLQDYIIRRLQMEDELIANDERYIRQYREETEKMRNQIKELKTSAKIFQGAKCSVCSRPLDLPAVHFLCQHSFHQNCFEGYAESDNECPICAPENRKVLDIIRQQEQAKDLHEQFHCQLERAADGFSVVAEYYGRGVFNKVTVVTDPNLSRGESSREASVDQRERLLNTSHS
;
A
#
# COMPACT_ATOMS: atom_id res chain seq x y z
N MET A 1 -18.15 -10.45 -14.78
CA MET A 1 -19.55 -10.38 -15.25
C MET A 1 -19.67 -10.43 -16.77
N PHE A 2 -18.92 -9.63 -17.55
CA PHE A 2 -18.98 -9.67 -19.02
C PHE A 2 -18.43 -10.96 -19.69
N LEU A 3 -17.40 -11.58 -19.11
CA LEU A 3 -16.84 -12.85 -19.62
C LEU A 3 -17.77 -14.06 -19.38
N LEU A 4 -18.61 -14.00 -18.34
CA LEU A 4 -19.60 -15.06 -18.06
C LEU A 4 -20.69 -15.08 -19.13
N ASN A 5 -21.13 -13.90 -19.58
CA ASN A 5 -22.15 -13.74 -20.62
C ASN A 5 -21.65 -14.13 -22.02
N LEU A 6 -20.39 -13.89 -22.35
CA LEU A 6 -19.84 -14.24 -23.67
C LEU A 6 -19.67 -15.77 -23.84
N LEU A 7 -19.40 -16.48 -22.73
CA LEU A 7 -19.34 -17.94 -22.73
C LEU A 7 -20.74 -18.56 -22.88
N LEU A 8 -21.74 -17.99 -22.22
CA LEU A 8 -23.15 -18.44 -22.31
C LEU A 8 -23.72 -18.36 -23.73
N ILE A 9 -23.37 -17.33 -24.51
CA ILE A 9 -23.87 -17.15 -25.89
C ILE A 9 -23.25 -18.17 -26.87
N ASN A 10 -21.97 -18.51 -26.72
CA ASN A 10 -21.30 -19.50 -27.58
C ASN A 10 -21.69 -20.95 -27.27
N LEU A 11 -22.37 -21.20 -26.15
CA LEU A 11 -22.77 -22.55 -25.71
C LEU A 11 -24.19 -22.95 -26.15
N CYS A 12 -24.95 -22.09 -26.83
CA CYS A 12 -26.34 -22.39 -27.21
C CYS A 12 -26.51 -23.53 -28.22
N ASP A 13 -25.50 -23.87 -29.02
CA ASP A 13 -25.61 -24.83 -30.14
C ASP A 13 -25.07 -26.25 -29.88
N PHE A 14 -24.56 -26.56 -28.68
CA PHE A 14 -24.06 -27.91 -28.36
C PHE A 14 -24.83 -28.58 -27.21
N ASP A 15 -25.02 -29.90 -27.37
CA ASP A 15 -25.80 -30.84 -26.56
C ASP A 15 -25.80 -30.56 -25.04
N TYR A 16 -27.00 -30.69 -24.45
CA TYR A 16 -27.29 -30.48 -23.03
C TYR A 16 -26.33 -31.23 -22.08
N LEU A 17 -25.89 -32.43 -22.45
CA LEU A 17 -24.96 -33.25 -21.67
C LEU A 17 -23.52 -32.72 -21.66
N LEU A 18 -23.04 -32.20 -22.79
CA LEU A 18 -21.71 -31.60 -22.90
C LEU A 18 -21.65 -30.26 -22.17
N ARG A 19 -22.77 -29.53 -22.16
CA ARG A 19 -22.94 -28.27 -21.42
C ARG A 19 -22.88 -28.46 -19.91
N THR A 20 -23.49 -29.54 -19.39
CA THR A 20 -23.50 -29.81 -17.95
C THR A 20 -22.15 -30.25 -17.42
N SER A 21 -21.41 -31.10 -18.13
CA SER A 21 -20.07 -31.53 -17.70
C SER A 21 -19.06 -30.39 -17.73
N LEU A 22 -19.04 -29.60 -18.81
CA LEU A 22 -18.15 -28.44 -18.92
C LEU A 22 -18.44 -27.36 -17.86
N LEU A 23 -19.72 -27.11 -17.56
CA LEU A 23 -20.12 -26.18 -16.52
C LEU A 23 -19.75 -26.69 -15.12
N GLN A 24 -19.99 -27.98 -14.85
CA GLN A 24 -19.65 -28.61 -13.58
C GLN A 24 -18.13 -28.57 -13.35
N ASP A 25 -17.33 -28.89 -14.37
CA ASP A 25 -15.87 -28.81 -14.31
C ASP A 25 -15.37 -27.39 -14.08
N TYR A 26 -16.00 -26.39 -14.71
CA TYR A 26 -15.68 -24.98 -14.47
C TYR A 26 -15.98 -24.57 -13.02
N ILE A 27 -17.15 -24.93 -12.49
CA ILE A 27 -17.54 -24.61 -11.11
C ILE A 27 -16.59 -25.28 -10.12
N ILE A 28 -16.27 -26.57 -10.31
CA ILE A 28 -15.35 -27.30 -9.43
C ILE A 28 -13.97 -26.65 -9.45
N ARG A 29 -13.42 -26.34 -10.63
CA ARG A 29 -12.12 -25.63 -10.72
C ARG A 29 -12.16 -24.26 -10.05
N ARG A 30 -13.28 -23.54 -10.20
CA ARG A 30 -13.43 -22.21 -9.58
C ARG A 30 -13.48 -22.29 -8.06
N LEU A 31 -14.23 -23.25 -7.51
CA LEU A 31 -14.30 -23.51 -6.08
C LEU A 31 -12.94 -23.92 -5.51
N GLN A 32 -12.23 -24.83 -6.18
CA GLN A 32 -10.88 -25.24 -5.77
C GLN A 32 -9.90 -24.05 -5.73
N MET A 33 -9.94 -23.18 -6.74
CA MET A 33 -9.11 -21.99 -6.77
C MET A 33 -9.46 -21.01 -5.64
N GLU A 34 -10.75 -20.85 -5.33
CA GLU A 34 -11.20 -20.01 -4.22
C GLU A 34 -10.80 -20.61 -2.86
N ASP A 35 -10.89 -21.93 -2.69
CA ASP A 35 -10.41 -22.63 -1.49
C ASP A 35 -8.89 -22.45 -1.28
N GLU A 36 -8.10 -22.49 -2.35
CA GLU A 36 -6.66 -22.20 -2.29
C GLU A 36 -6.37 -20.75 -1.88
N LEU A 37 -7.15 -19.79 -2.39
CA LEU A 37 -7.04 -18.38 -2.00
C LEU A 37 -7.38 -18.20 -0.52
N ILE A 38 -8.49 -18.78 -0.06
CA ILE A 38 -8.91 -18.74 1.34
C ILE A 38 -7.81 -19.36 2.23
N ALA A 39 -7.27 -20.52 1.85
CA ALA A 39 -6.21 -21.17 2.61
C ALA A 39 -4.95 -20.30 2.71
N ASN A 40 -4.57 -19.59 1.64
CA ASN A 40 -3.45 -18.66 1.67
C ASN A 40 -3.74 -17.42 2.53
N ASP A 41 -4.92 -16.83 2.41
CA ASP A 41 -5.35 -15.70 3.24
C ASP A 41 -5.35 -16.08 4.73
N GLU A 42 -5.86 -17.26 5.08
CA GLU A 42 -5.79 -17.77 6.46
C GLU A 42 -4.36 -17.92 6.97
N ARG A 43 -3.43 -18.36 6.11
CA ARG A 43 -2.01 -18.44 6.46
C ARG A 43 -1.43 -17.06 6.72
N TYR A 44 -1.72 -16.07 5.87
CA TYR A 44 -1.28 -14.69 6.07
C TYR A 44 -1.88 -14.08 7.34
N ILE A 45 -3.17 -14.30 7.61
CA ILE A 45 -3.82 -13.84 8.85
C ILE A 45 -3.13 -14.42 10.07
N ARG A 46 -2.80 -15.72 10.08
CA ARG A 46 -2.06 -16.35 11.18
C ARG A 46 -0.70 -15.69 11.37
N GLN A 47 0.08 -15.56 10.29
CA GLN A 47 1.39 -14.93 10.34
C GLN A 47 1.33 -13.48 10.86
N TYR A 48 0.41 -12.66 10.34
CA TYR A 48 0.27 -11.28 10.80
C TYR A 48 -0.16 -11.17 12.25
N ARG A 49 -1.01 -12.09 12.75
CA ARG A 49 -1.39 -12.15 14.16
C ARG A 49 -0.19 -12.45 15.05
N GLU A 50 0.60 -13.46 14.69
CA GLU A 50 1.81 -13.83 15.43
C GLU A 50 2.82 -12.67 15.47
N GLU A 51 3.10 -12.04 14.33
CA GLU A 51 4.02 -10.89 14.26
C GLU A 51 3.49 -9.69 15.05
N THR A 52 2.17 -9.44 15.00
CA THR A 52 1.53 -8.39 15.82
C THR A 52 1.67 -8.66 17.31
N GLU A 53 1.51 -9.91 17.74
CA GLU A 53 1.68 -10.30 19.13
C GLU A 53 3.14 -10.14 19.58
N LYS A 54 4.10 -10.60 18.77
CA LYS A 54 5.53 -10.37 19.02
C LYS A 54 5.85 -8.89 19.17
N MET A 55 5.36 -8.04 18.25
CA MET A 55 5.56 -6.60 18.32
C MET A 55 4.94 -5.98 19.59
N ARG A 56 3.74 -6.40 19.99
CA ARG A 56 3.10 -5.95 21.24
C ARG A 56 3.91 -6.34 22.47
N ASN A 57 4.47 -7.55 22.49
CA ASN A 57 5.34 -8.01 23.57
C ASN A 57 6.63 -7.19 23.62
N GLN A 58 7.25 -6.90 22.48
CA GLN A 58 8.42 -6.00 22.39
C GLN A 58 8.11 -4.59 22.91
N ILE A 59 6.95 -4.01 22.55
CA ILE A 59 6.52 -2.71 23.08
C ILE A 59 6.36 -2.75 24.60
N LYS A 60 5.75 -3.82 25.13
CA LYS A 60 5.57 -3.99 26.57
C LYS A 60 6.91 -4.11 27.30
N GLU A 61 7.85 -4.87 26.73
CA GLU A 61 9.21 -4.99 27.25
C GLU A 61 9.89 -3.63 27.28
N LEU A 62 9.92 -2.89 26.17
CA LEU A 62 10.54 -1.57 26.08
C LEU A 62 9.94 -0.53 27.05
N LYS A 63 8.67 -0.67 27.44
CA LYS A 63 8.00 0.22 28.41
C LYS A 63 8.26 -0.15 29.88
N THR A 64 8.57 -1.41 30.16
CA THR A 64 8.59 -1.94 31.55
C THR A 64 9.96 -2.38 32.02
N SER A 65 10.86 -2.77 31.11
CA SER A 65 12.20 -3.24 31.44
C SER A 65 13.24 -2.13 31.24
N ALA A 66 14.20 -2.07 32.17
CA ALA A 66 15.38 -1.23 32.01
C ALA A 66 16.30 -1.86 30.96
N LYS A 67 16.68 -1.08 29.94
CA LYS A 67 17.56 -1.55 28.86
C LYS A 67 19.00 -1.11 29.12
N ILE A 68 19.93 -2.06 29.06
CA ILE A 68 21.37 -1.78 29.20
C ILE A 68 21.92 -1.36 27.85
N PHE A 69 22.51 -0.16 27.78
CA PHE A 69 23.18 0.32 26.58
C PHE A 69 24.66 -0.08 26.61
N GLN A 70 25.04 -1.03 25.75
CA GLN A 70 26.44 -1.45 25.57
C GLN A 70 27.15 -0.70 24.44
N GLY A 71 26.46 0.24 23.79
CA GLY A 71 26.98 1.00 22.65
C GLY A 71 28.13 1.93 23.07
N ALA A 72 29.36 1.46 22.88
CA ALA A 72 30.58 2.18 23.22
C ALA A 72 31.05 3.17 22.14
N LYS A 73 30.29 3.38 21.05
CA LYS A 73 30.65 4.25 19.93
C LYS A 73 29.49 5.13 19.48
N CYS A 74 29.80 6.36 19.07
CA CYS A 74 28.82 7.32 18.62
C CYS A 74 28.36 6.96 17.20
N SER A 75 27.06 6.91 16.97
CA SER A 75 26.49 6.54 15.66
C SER A 75 26.69 7.61 14.57
N VAL A 76 27.12 8.83 14.94
CA VAL A 76 27.44 9.91 13.99
C VAL A 76 28.94 9.96 13.68
N CYS A 77 29.79 10.11 14.69
CA CYS A 77 31.23 10.32 14.48
C CYS A 77 32.06 9.02 14.55
N SER A 78 31.45 7.88 14.91
CA SER A 78 32.08 6.56 15.04
C SER A 78 33.21 6.45 16.06
N ARG A 79 33.46 7.51 16.84
CA ARG A 79 34.46 7.52 17.92
C ARG A 79 33.90 6.86 19.19
N PRO A 80 34.78 6.37 20.09
CA PRO A 80 34.37 5.89 21.40
C PRO A 80 33.49 6.92 22.11
N LEU A 81 32.41 6.46 22.73
CA LEU A 81 31.51 7.31 23.49
C LEU A 81 32.21 7.78 24.77
N ASP A 82 32.31 9.09 24.96
CA ASP A 82 32.65 9.74 26.21
C ASP A 82 31.40 10.40 26.79
N LEU A 83 31.40 10.57 28.12
CA LEU A 83 30.30 11.22 28.83
C LEU A 83 30.43 12.75 28.69
N PRO A 84 29.32 13.50 28.52
CA PRO A 84 27.92 13.07 28.54
C PRO A 84 27.43 12.48 27.20
N ALA A 85 26.57 11.47 27.30
CA ALA A 85 26.01 10.74 26.17
C ALA A 85 24.48 10.62 26.23
N VAL A 86 23.87 10.59 25.05
CA VAL A 86 22.41 10.42 24.87
C VAL A 86 22.15 9.06 24.22
N HIS A 87 21.23 8.30 24.79
CA HIS A 87 20.88 6.94 24.34
C HIS A 87 19.40 6.84 24.02
N PHE A 88 19.08 6.26 22.86
CA PHE A 88 17.71 5.98 22.44
C PHE A 88 17.40 4.49 22.53
N LEU A 89 16.14 4.12 22.81
CA LEU A 89 15.71 2.72 22.91
C LEU A 89 15.87 1.91 21.60
N CYS A 90 16.03 2.60 20.47
CA CYS A 90 16.45 2.01 19.19
C CYS A 90 17.93 1.58 19.15
N GLN A 91 18.65 1.68 20.28
CA GLN A 91 20.05 1.30 20.49
C GLN A 91 21.09 2.17 19.78
N HIS A 92 20.69 3.35 19.30
CA HIS A 92 21.63 4.37 18.86
C HIS A 92 22.09 5.23 20.03
N SER A 93 23.40 5.45 20.07
CA SER A 93 24.08 6.20 21.12
C SER A 93 24.85 7.35 20.48
N PHE A 94 24.79 8.52 21.10
CA PHE A 94 25.42 9.74 20.59
C PHE A 94 26.15 10.46 21.71
N HIS A 95 27.23 11.15 21.36
CA HIS A 95 27.75 12.22 22.21
C HIS A 95 26.72 13.33 22.31
N GLN A 96 26.59 13.98 23.47
CA GLN A 96 25.68 15.12 23.61
C GLN A 96 25.92 16.19 22.53
N ASN A 97 27.19 16.57 22.30
CA ASN A 97 27.54 17.56 21.28
C ASN A 97 27.22 17.08 19.85
N CYS A 98 27.38 15.79 19.56
CA CYS A 98 27.03 15.25 18.25
C CYS A 98 25.51 15.20 18.07
N PHE A 99 24.76 14.96 19.14
CA PHE A 99 23.30 14.97 19.11
C PHE A 99 22.78 16.38 18.83
N GLU A 100 23.22 17.38 19.60
CA GLU A 100 22.81 18.79 19.43
C GLU A 100 23.14 19.36 18.04
N GLY A 101 24.22 18.88 17.40
CA GLY A 101 24.60 19.32 16.06
C GLY A 101 23.86 18.64 14.91
N TYR A 102 23.23 17.48 15.13
CA TYR A 102 22.62 16.65 14.07
C TYR A 102 21.12 16.42 14.26
N ALA A 103 20.59 16.55 15.47
CA ALA A 103 19.19 16.31 15.76
C ALA A 103 18.33 17.53 15.42
N GLU A 104 17.21 17.29 14.76
CA GLU A 104 16.17 18.31 14.53
C GLU A 104 15.26 18.50 15.75
N SER A 105 15.18 17.48 16.63
CA SER A 105 14.38 17.49 17.85
C SER A 105 15.06 16.75 18.99
N ASP A 106 14.85 17.22 20.22
CA ASP A 106 15.51 16.68 21.42
C ASP A 106 15.04 15.27 21.81
N ASN A 107 13.93 14.81 21.23
CA ASN A 107 13.25 13.58 21.64
C ASN A 107 13.34 12.46 20.60
N GLU A 108 13.97 12.70 19.44
CA GLU A 108 14.02 11.73 18.35
C GLU A 108 15.45 11.35 17.99
N CYS A 109 15.66 10.07 17.67
CA CYS A 109 16.94 9.61 17.16
C CYS A 109 17.16 10.18 15.74
N PRO A 110 18.24 10.93 15.47
CA PRO A 110 18.46 11.55 14.16
C PRO A 110 18.60 10.55 13.01
N ILE A 111 18.98 9.30 13.31
CA ILE A 111 19.12 8.23 12.31
C ILE A 111 17.76 7.59 11.98
N CYS A 112 16.88 7.43 12.98
CA CYS A 112 15.59 6.75 12.80
C CYS A 112 14.43 7.72 12.47
N ALA A 113 14.52 8.98 12.90
CA ALA A 113 13.52 10.01 12.68
C ALA A 113 13.04 10.13 11.23
N PRO A 114 13.92 10.21 10.20
CA PRO A 114 13.46 10.41 8.82
C PRO A 114 12.62 9.23 8.32
N GLU A 115 12.99 7.99 8.64
CA GLU A 115 12.24 6.81 8.21
C GLU A 115 10.93 6.66 9.00
N ASN A 116 10.97 6.90 10.31
CA ASN A 116 9.77 6.89 11.15
C ASN A 116 8.76 7.93 10.69
N ARG A 117 9.21 9.13 10.29
CA ARG A 117 8.34 10.20 9.78
C ARG A 117 7.61 9.79 8.51
N LYS A 118 8.29 9.13 7.56
CA LYS A 118 7.64 8.60 6.34
C LYS A 118 6.53 7.61 6.70
N VAL A 119 6.80 6.70 7.64
CA VAL A 119 5.81 5.70 8.09
C VAL A 119 4.61 6.40 8.75
N LEU A 120 4.86 7.38 9.62
CA LEU A 120 3.79 8.16 10.27
C LEU A 120 2.96 8.97 9.26
N ASP A 121 3.59 9.53 8.23
CA ASP A 121 2.90 10.25 7.17
C ASP A 121 2.01 9.31 6.34
N ILE A 122 2.48 8.09 6.05
CA ILE A 122 1.67 7.05 5.39
C ILE A 122 0.46 6.68 6.26
N ILE A 123 0.65 6.44 7.55
CA ILE A 123 -0.43 6.12 8.49
C ILE A 123 -1.47 7.25 8.52
N ARG A 124 -1.01 8.50 8.65
CA ARG A 124 -1.89 9.68 8.65
C ARG A 124 -2.70 9.79 7.35
N GLN A 125 -2.07 9.54 6.20
CA GLN A 125 -2.77 9.56 4.91
C GLN A 125 -3.83 8.45 4.81
N GLN A 126 -3.52 7.27 5.33
CA GLN A 126 -4.47 6.14 5.37
C GLN A 126 -5.66 6.42 6.29
N GLU A 127 -5.43 7.00 7.47
CA GLU A 127 -6.49 7.40 8.40
C GLU A 127 -7.44 8.43 7.77
N GLN A 128 -6.89 9.47 7.14
CA GLN A 128 -7.70 10.48 6.44
C GLN A 128 -8.53 9.88 5.29
N ALA A 129 -7.95 8.93 4.54
CA ALA A 129 -8.67 8.23 3.49
C ALA A 129 -9.79 7.33 4.04
N LYS A 130 -9.56 6.68 5.18
CA LYS A 130 -10.57 5.87 5.87
C LYS A 130 -11.76 6.71 6.33
N ASP A 131 -11.51 7.86 6.96
CA ASP A 131 -12.58 8.74 7.41
C ASP A 131 -13.45 9.22 6.24
N LEU A 132 -12.83 9.51 5.10
CA LEU A 132 -13.55 9.88 3.88
C LEU A 132 -14.40 8.73 3.32
N HIS A 133 -13.89 7.49 3.42
CA HIS A 133 -14.61 6.29 3.02
C HIS A 133 -15.84 6.03 3.91
N GLU A 134 -15.70 6.11 5.23
CA GLU A 134 -16.82 5.95 6.16
C GLU A 134 -17.89 7.04 5.95
N GLN A 135 -17.46 8.30 5.73
CA GLN A 135 -18.37 9.40 5.40
C GLN A 135 -19.12 9.16 4.09
N PHE A 136 -18.43 8.69 3.05
CA PHE A 136 -19.07 8.33 1.78
C PHE A 136 -20.14 7.27 1.98
N HIS A 137 -19.83 6.18 2.69
CA HIS A 137 -20.77 5.10 2.95
C HIS A 137 -21.99 5.57 3.76
N CYS A 138 -21.77 6.37 4.81
CA CYS A 138 -22.86 6.95 5.58
C CYS A 138 -23.76 7.87 4.74
N GLN A 139 -23.21 8.65 3.81
CA GLN A 139 -23.99 9.51 2.91
C GLN A 139 -24.75 8.68 1.87
N LEU A 140 -24.12 7.64 1.33
CA LEU A 140 -24.74 6.73 0.37
C LEU A 140 -25.94 5.99 0.97
N GLU A 141 -25.83 5.51 2.21
CA GLU A 141 -26.92 4.81 2.91
C GLU A 141 -28.11 5.70 3.26
N ARG A 142 -27.86 7.00 3.48
CA ARG A 142 -28.91 7.98 3.87
C ARG A 142 -29.51 8.72 2.68
N ALA A 143 -28.86 8.68 1.51
CA ALA A 143 -29.29 9.43 0.35
C ALA A 143 -30.52 8.80 -0.30
N ALA A 144 -31.46 9.66 -0.72
CA ALA A 144 -32.60 9.24 -1.53
C ALA A 144 -32.18 8.77 -2.94
N ASP A 145 -31.10 9.33 -3.48
CA ASP A 145 -30.48 8.91 -4.74
C ASP A 145 -28.97 8.66 -4.54
N GLY A 146 -28.61 7.38 -4.47
CA GLY A 146 -27.21 6.97 -4.30
C GLY A 146 -26.34 7.23 -5.54
N PHE A 147 -26.92 7.34 -6.73
CA PHE A 147 -26.15 7.61 -7.95
C PHE A 147 -25.59 9.04 -7.95
N SER A 148 -26.38 10.02 -7.52
CA SER A 148 -25.93 11.41 -7.37
C SER A 148 -24.75 11.53 -6.40
N VAL A 149 -24.77 10.82 -5.27
CA VAL A 149 -23.66 10.81 -4.30
C VAL A 149 -22.40 10.21 -4.91
N VAL A 150 -22.52 9.09 -5.62
CA VAL A 150 -21.37 8.47 -6.31
C VAL A 150 -20.79 9.42 -7.38
N ALA A 151 -21.66 10.07 -8.18
CA ALA A 151 -21.24 11.01 -9.22
C ALA A 151 -20.53 12.24 -8.63
N GLU A 152 -21.01 12.77 -7.50
CA GLU A 152 -20.39 13.89 -6.79
C GLU A 152 -19.00 13.52 -6.26
N TYR A 153 -18.86 12.35 -5.63
CA TYR A 153 -17.58 11.87 -5.10
C TYR A 153 -16.59 11.52 -6.22
N TYR A 154 -17.07 10.99 -7.34
CA TYR A 154 -16.26 10.74 -8.53
C TYR A 154 -15.79 12.06 -9.15
N GLY A 155 -16.67 13.05 -9.28
CA GLY A 155 -16.35 14.40 -9.78
C GLY A 155 -15.35 15.15 -8.90
N ARG A 156 -15.29 14.85 -7.61
CA ARG A 156 -14.29 15.37 -6.66
C ARG A 156 -12.92 14.67 -6.73
N GLY A 157 -12.79 13.61 -7.54
CA GLY A 157 -11.53 12.88 -7.70
C GLY A 157 -11.13 12.05 -6.48
N VAL A 158 -12.06 11.73 -5.58
CA VAL A 158 -11.79 10.99 -4.33
C VAL A 158 -11.24 9.58 -4.58
N PHE A 159 -11.61 8.96 -5.72
CA PHE A 159 -11.19 7.61 -6.09
C PHE A 159 -9.92 7.54 -6.95
N ASN A 160 -9.34 8.68 -7.36
CA ASN A 160 -8.22 8.71 -8.32
C ASN A 160 -6.87 8.22 -7.77
N LYS A 161 -6.79 7.83 -6.49
CA LYS A 161 -5.56 7.32 -5.84
C LYS A 161 -5.60 5.84 -5.46
N VAL A 162 -6.56 5.06 -5.96
CA VAL A 162 -6.42 3.60 -5.92
C VAL A 162 -5.56 3.19 -7.09
N THR A 163 -4.24 3.12 -6.89
CA THR A 163 -3.39 2.24 -7.70
C THR A 163 -3.91 0.84 -7.45
N VAL A 164 -4.79 0.38 -8.34
CA VAL A 164 -5.18 -1.01 -8.47
C VAL A 164 -3.87 -1.78 -8.53
N VAL A 165 -3.63 -2.64 -7.53
CA VAL A 165 -2.61 -3.68 -7.63
C VAL A 165 -3.07 -4.58 -8.76
N THR A 166 -2.68 -4.23 -9.99
CA THR A 166 -2.69 -5.15 -11.12
C THR A 166 -1.58 -6.15 -10.86
N ASP A 167 -2.00 -7.39 -10.63
CA ASP A 167 -1.22 -8.62 -10.71
C ASP A 167 -0.01 -8.48 -11.67
N PRO A 168 1.25 -8.73 -11.23
CA PRO A 168 2.46 -8.42 -12.01
C PRO A 168 2.69 -9.32 -13.24
N ASN A 169 1.67 -10.00 -13.78
CA ASN A 169 1.80 -10.94 -14.90
C ASN A 169 1.12 -10.52 -16.22
N LEU A 170 0.69 -9.26 -16.36
CA LEU A 170 0.36 -8.69 -17.67
C LEU A 170 1.28 -7.52 -18.02
N SER A 171 2.55 -7.82 -18.27
CA SER A 171 3.45 -6.92 -18.98
C SER A 171 4.14 -7.67 -20.12
N ARG A 172 3.43 -7.79 -21.24
CA ARG A 172 4.05 -7.96 -22.56
C ARG A 172 3.06 -7.58 -23.66
N GLY A 173 3.19 -6.36 -24.17
CA GLY A 173 2.53 -5.91 -25.39
C GLY A 173 2.13 -4.45 -25.33
N GLU A 174 2.78 -3.63 -26.17
CA GLU A 174 2.29 -2.32 -26.63
C GLU A 174 2.59 -1.09 -25.75
N SER A 175 3.88 -0.75 -25.64
CA SER A 175 4.31 0.65 -25.67
C SER A 175 5.28 0.87 -26.83
N SER A 176 4.74 1.29 -27.98
CA SER A 176 5.49 1.91 -29.08
C SER A 176 4.53 2.27 -30.21
N ARG A 177 3.76 3.36 -30.06
CA ARG A 177 3.18 4.06 -31.23
C ARG A 177 2.64 5.48 -31.02
N GLU A 178 2.72 6.07 -29.83
CA GLU A 178 2.27 7.45 -29.61
C GLU A 178 3.42 8.34 -29.10
N ALA A 179 4.39 8.60 -29.98
CA ALA A 179 5.40 9.64 -29.77
C ALA A 179 5.88 10.27 -31.09
N SER A 180 5.06 10.26 -32.15
CA SER A 180 5.44 10.76 -33.47
C SER A 180 4.44 11.71 -34.13
N VAL A 181 3.40 12.16 -33.42
CA VAL A 181 2.40 13.10 -33.98
C VAL A 181 2.63 14.55 -33.56
N ASP A 182 3.39 14.83 -32.49
CA ASP A 182 3.49 16.20 -31.95
C ASP A 182 4.72 17.01 -32.41
N GLN A 183 5.49 16.50 -33.37
CA GLN A 183 6.69 17.17 -33.91
C GLN A 183 6.53 17.68 -35.35
N ARG A 184 5.36 17.46 -35.99
CA ARG A 184 5.09 17.89 -37.37
C ARG A 184 4.39 19.25 -37.49
N GLU A 185 3.90 19.84 -36.40
CA GLU A 185 3.22 21.15 -36.44
C GLU A 185 4.11 22.35 -36.06
N ARG A 186 5.37 22.14 -35.62
CA ARG A 186 6.27 23.25 -35.23
C ARG A 186 7.25 23.74 -36.30
N LEU A 187 7.14 23.25 -37.55
CA LEU A 187 8.04 23.67 -38.65
C LEU A 187 7.35 24.45 -39.79
N LEU A 188 6.08 24.85 -39.65
CA LEU A 188 5.38 25.64 -40.68
C LEU A 188 5.18 27.13 -40.32
N ASN A 189 5.62 27.60 -39.14
CA ASN A 189 5.44 29.01 -38.73
C ASN A 189 6.72 29.86 -38.69
N THR A 190 7.78 29.48 -39.41
CA THR A 190 8.96 30.35 -39.58
C THR A 190 9.42 30.39 -41.05
N SER A 191 8.63 31.00 -41.91
CA SER A 191 9.13 31.60 -43.16
C SER A 191 8.06 32.49 -43.80
N HIS A 192 8.07 33.77 -43.43
CA HIS A 192 7.78 34.97 -44.22
C HIS A 192 8.07 36.13 -43.26
N SER A 193 9.18 36.84 -43.45
CA SER A 193 9.19 38.16 -44.14
C SER A 193 8.26 39.16 -43.47
#